data_AF-A0A1I4V0D4-F1
#
_entry.id   AF-A0A1I4V0D4-F1
#
_cell.length_a   1.000
_cell.length_b   1.000
_cell.length_c   1.000
_cell.angle_alpha   90.00
_cell.angle_beta   90.00
_cell.angle_gamma   90.00
#
_symmetry.space_group_name_H-M   'P 1'
#
loop_
_entity.id
_entity.type
_entity.pdbx_description
1 polymer ?
#
loop_
_entity_poly.entity_id
_entity_poly.type
_entity_poly.pdbx_seq_one_letter_code
_entity_poly.pdbx_strand_id
1 'polypeptide(L)' 'MTDKLTVSVLGTGIRGAAMARDLVRAGHTVRAWNRTRAKAEPPAADGAFVAGTPRRGGPGCRRRPAHAVRRPRDAGRHA' A
#
# COMPACT_ATOMS: atom_id res chain seq x y z
N MET A 1 -4.70 15.58 11.81
CA MET A 1 -4.15 15.59 10.43
C MET A 1 -3.54 14.23 10.17
N THR A 2 -4.04 13.46 9.20
CA THR A 2 -3.42 12.17 8.85
C THR A 2 -2.17 12.43 8.04
N ASP A 3 -1.00 12.10 8.59
CA ASP A 3 0.27 12.16 7.86
C ASP A 3 0.20 11.32 6.58
N LYS A 4 0.49 11.93 5.44
CA LYS A 4 0.54 11.26 4.14
C LYS A 4 1.84 10.44 4.06
N LEU A 5 1.76 9.17 4.45
CA LEU A 5 2.88 8.24 4.33
C LEU A 5 3.07 7.73 2.90
N THR A 6 4.33 7.44 2.55
CA THR A 6 4.66 6.71 1.33
C THR A 6 4.95 5.25 1.68
N VAL A 7 4.13 4.33 1.20
CA VAL A 7 4.19 2.89 1.52
C VAL A 7 4.52 2.09 0.26
N SER A 8 5.48 1.17 0.38
CA SER A 8 5.80 0.22 -0.69
C SER A 8 5.30 -1.17 -0.32
N VAL A 9 4.47 -1.77 -1.17
CA VAL A 9 3.90 -3.11 -1.03
C VAL A 9 4.64 -4.05 -1.97
N LEU A 10 5.47 -4.93 -1.40
CA LEU A 10 6.23 -5.94 -2.14
C LEU A 10 5.45 -7.27 -2.09
N GLY A 11 4.80 -7.59 -3.20
CA GLY A 11 3.91 -8.75 -3.34
C GLY A 11 2.44 -8.33 -3.32
N THR A 12 1.76 -8.53 -4.45
CA THR A 12 0.34 -8.21 -4.64
C THR A 12 -0.51 -9.47 -4.79
N GLY A 13 -0.28 -10.45 -3.91
CA GLY A 13 -1.24 -11.56 -3.73
C GLY A 13 -2.56 -11.07 -3.10
N ILE A 14 -3.49 -11.97 -2.81
CA ILE A 14 -4.84 -11.65 -2.30
C ILE A 14 -4.81 -10.61 -1.16
N ARG A 15 -3.96 -10.83 -0.15
CA ARG A 15 -3.80 -9.90 0.98
C ARG A 15 -3.05 -8.61 0.63
N GLY A 16 -1.99 -8.70 -0.17
CA GLY A 16 -1.18 -7.54 -0.54
C GLY A 16 -1.93 -6.55 -1.42
N ALA A 17 -2.78 -7.05 -2.32
CA ALA A 17 -3.65 -6.23 -3.16
C ALA A 17 -4.70 -5.50 -2.32
N ALA A 18 -5.40 -6.20 -1.41
CA ALA A 18 -6.35 -5.57 -0.50
C ALA A 18 -5.70 -4.49 0.38
N MET A 19 -4.50 -4.76 0.92
CA MET A 19 -3.79 -3.77 1.73
C MET A 19 -3.34 -2.54 0.93
N ALA A 20 -2.87 -2.73 -0.31
CA ALA A 20 -2.51 -1.61 -1.17
C ALA A 20 -3.72 -0.71 -1.44
N ARG A 21 -4.90 -1.30 -1.68
CA ARG A 21 -6.16 -0.57 -1.88
C ARG A 21 -6.58 0.22 -0.65
N ASP A 22 -6.59 -0.42 0.51
CA ASP A 22 -6.95 0.23 1.78
C ASP A 22 -6.04 1.44 2.06
N LEU A 23 -4.74 1.30 1.79
CA LEU A 23 -3.77 2.38 1.98
C LEU A 23 -3.97 3.55 0.99
N VAL A 24 -4.31 3.27 -0.28
CA VAL A 24 -4.63 4.34 -1.24
C VAL A 24 -5.90 5.07 -0.81
N ARG A 25 -6.94 4.35 -0.40
CA ARG A 25 -8.21 4.92 0.10
C ARG A 25 -8.01 5.75 1.36
N ALA A 26 -7.06 5.38 2.21
CA ALA A 26 -6.66 6.16 3.39
C ALA A 26 -5.87 7.45 3.05
N GLY A 27 -5.61 7.72 1.76
CA GLY A 27 -4.91 8.90 1.29
C GLY A 27 -3.39 8.79 1.30
N HIS A 28 -2.84 7.58 1.48
CA HIS A 28 -1.39 7.35 1.45
C HIS A 28 -0.88 7.15 0.02
N THR A 29 0.39 7.48 -0.20
CA THR A 29 1.05 7.20 -1.49
C THR A 29 1.50 5.75 -1.49
N VAL A 30 0.91 4.92 -2.34
CA VAL A 30 1.19 3.47 -2.38
C VAL A 30 1.94 3.10 -3.63
N ARG A 31 2.98 2.27 -3.47
CA ARG A 31 3.80 1.75 -4.55
C ARG A 31 3.76 0.22 -4.50
N ALA A 32 3.15 -0.41 -5.48
CA ALA A 32 3.00 -1.85 -5.54
C ALA A 32 4.07 -2.45 -6.47
N TRP A 33 4.71 -3.53 -6.03
CA TRP A 33 5.60 -4.33 -6.87
C TRP A 33 5.26 -5.81 -6.73
N ASN A 34 5.34 -6.56 -7.82
CA ASN A 34 5.27 -8.00 -7.80
C ASN A 34 6.16 -8.61 -8.89
N ARG A 35 6.64 -9.85 -8.70
CA ARG A 35 7.43 -10.56 -9.73
C ARG A 35 6.65 -10.69 -11.04
N THR A 36 5.36 -10.97 -10.95
CA THR A 36 4.44 -10.97 -12.10
C THR A 36 3.70 -9.63 -12.14
N ARG A 37 3.97 -8.82 -13.17
CA ARG A 37 3.41 -7.47 -13.32
C ARG A 37 1.88 -7.45 -13.35
N ALA A 38 1.25 -8.40 -14.03
CA ALA A 38 -0.21 -8.50 -14.13
C ALA A 38 -0.90 -8.55 -12.75
N LYS A 39 -0.25 -9.15 -11.74
CA LYS A 39 -0.81 -9.20 -10.38
C LYS A 39 -0.77 -7.84 -9.67
N ALA A 40 0.00 -6.87 -10.17
CA ALA A 40 0.09 -5.51 -9.62
C ALA A 40 -0.87 -4.53 -10.30
N GLU A 41 -1.58 -4.94 -11.35
CA GLU A 41 -2.60 -4.13 -12.03
C GLU A 41 -3.83 -3.84 -11.17
N PRO A 42 -4.37 -4.77 -10.35
CA PRO A 42 -5.57 -4.47 -9.59
C PRO A 42 -5.39 -3.32 -8.59
N PRO A 43 -4.28 -3.21 -7.82
CA PRO A 43 -4.01 -2.01 -7.03
C PRO A 43 -3.76 -0.75 -7.86
N ALA A 44 -3.28 -0.89 -9.09
CA ALA A 44 -3.03 0.24 -9.99
C ALA A 44 -4.33 0.93 -10.42
N ALA A 45 -5.36 0.13 -10.70
CA ALA A 45 -6.71 0.62 -10.98
C ALA A 45 -7.29 1.44 -9.82
N ASP A 46 -6.89 1.13 -8.58
CA ASP A 46 -7.30 1.86 -7.38
C ASP A 46 -6.42 3.08 -7.06
N GLY A 47 -5.40 3.39 -7.88
CA GLY A 47 -4.52 4.56 -7.72
C GLY A 47 -3.13 4.27 -7.14
N ALA A 48 -2.74 3.00 -6.97
CA ALA A 48 -1.37 2.65 -6.56
C ALA A 48 -0.39 2.72 -7.75
N PHE A 49 0.84 3.14 -7.49
CA PHE A 49 1.89 3.16 -8.51
C PHE A 49 2.53 1.76 -8.67
N VAL A 50 2.48 1.17 -9.86
CA VAL A 50 3.18 -0.11 -10.14
C VAL A 50 4.66 0.16 -10.38
N ALA A 51 5.51 -0.25 -9.44
CA ALA A 51 6.95 -0.21 -9.60
C ALA A 51 7.44 -1.32 -10.53
N GLY A 52 8.43 -1.04 -11.38
CA GLY A 52 9.05 -2.02 -12.27
C GLY A 52 10.15 -2.85 -11.60
N THR A 53 10.69 -2.41 -10.46
CA THR A 53 11.77 -3.10 -9.74
C THR A 53 11.49 -3.15 -8.24
N PRO A 54 11.91 -4.23 -7.54
CA PRO A 54 11.63 -4.41 -6.10
C PRO A 54 12.33 -3.37 -5.23
N ARG A 55 13.45 -2.80 -5.72
CA ARG A 55 14.28 -1.84 -4.97
C ARG A 55 13.73 -0.42 -4.95
N ARG A 56 12.63 -0.11 -5.65
CA ARG A 56 12.09 1.26 -5.71
C ARG A 56 11.19 1.58 -4.51
N GLY A 57 11.68 1.40 -3.29
CA GLY A 57 11.22 2.19 -2.15
C GLY A 57 11.74 3.63 -2.32
N GLY A 58 10.86 4.63 -2.29
CA GLY A 58 11.29 6.04 -2.39
C GLY A 58 11.92 6.54 -1.09
N PRO A 59 12.65 7.67 -1.12
CA PRO A 59 13.01 8.36 0.13
C PRO A 59 11.75 8.59 0.97
N GLY A 60 11.81 8.24 2.26
CA GLY A 60 10.66 8.25 3.19
C GLY A 60 9.92 6.92 3.36
N CYS A 61 10.15 5.91 2.51
CA CYS A 61 9.61 4.56 2.72
C CYS A 61 10.40 3.80 3.80
N ARG A 62 10.01 3.93 5.06
CA ARG A 62 10.58 3.11 6.16
C ARG A 62 9.98 1.71 6.12
N ARG A 63 10.83 0.68 6.20
CA ARG A 63 10.39 -0.71 6.32
C ARG A 63 9.72 -0.90 7.68
N ARG A 64 8.39 -1.03 7.71
CA ARG A 64 7.68 -1.43 8.92
C ARG A 64 7.63 -2.95 9.03
N PRO A 65 7.93 -3.53 10.20
CA PRO A 65 7.67 -4.95 10.43
C PRO A 65 6.19 -5.26 10.24
N ALA A 66 5.86 -6.45 9.73
CA ALA A 66 4.47 -6.87 9.51
C ALA A 66 3.60 -6.82 10.79
N HIS A 67 4.19 -7.05 11.96
CA HIS A 67 3.50 -6.95 13.26
C HIS A 67 3.20 -5.50 13.69
N ALA A 68 3.81 -4.50 13.04
CA ALA A 68 3.65 -3.09 13.37
C ALA A 68 2.58 -2.38 12.51
N VAL A 69 1.93 -3.10 11.58
CA VAL A 69 0.78 -2.59 10.82
C VAL A 69 -0.46 -2.69 11.69
N ARG A 70 -0.59 -1.78 12.67
CA ARG A 70 -1.90 -1.55 13.30
C ARG A 70 -2.81 -0.99 12.21
N ARG A 71 -3.93 -1.66 11.92
CA ARG A 71 -5.02 -1.03 11.18
C ARG A 71 -5.43 0.23 11.96
N PRO A 72 -5.66 1.38 11.31
CA PRO A 72 -6.38 2.45 11.98
C PRO A 72 -7.72 1.86 12.42
N ARG A 73 -7.90 1.66 13.73
CA ARG A 73 -9.21 1.28 14.28
C ARG A 73 -10.13 2.46 14.01
N ASP A 74 -11.27 2.13 13.40
CA ASP A 74 -12.45 2.95 13.13
C ASP A 74 -12.42 4.36 13.74
N ALA A 75 -12.05 5.34 12.92
CA ALA A 75 -12.46 6.71 13.15
C ALA A 75 -13.85 6.88 12.50
N GLY A 76 -14.90 6.63 13.28
CA GLY A 76 -16.26 7.10 12.99
C GLY A 76 -17.22 6.10 12.36
N ARG A 77 -17.85 5.26 13.20
CA ARG A 77 -19.26 4.88 12.99
C ARG A 77 -20.07 5.46 14.15
N HIS A 78 -20.46 6.72 14.00
CA HIS A 78 -21.58 7.31 14.73
C HIS A 78 -22.71 7.53 13.72
N ALA A 79 -23.66 6.62 13.73
CA ALA A 79 -25.08 6.77 13.44
C ALA A 79 -25.75 5.42 13.73
#